data_AF-A0A534UC26-F1
#
_entry.id   AF-A0A534UC26-F1
#
_cell.length_a   1.000
_cell.length_b   1.000
_cell.length_c   1.000
_cell.angle_alpha   90.00
_cell.angle_beta   90.00
_cell.angle_gamma   90.00
#
_symmetry.space_group_name_H-M   'P 1'
#
loop_
_entity.id
_entity.type
_entity.pdbx_description
1 polymer ?
#
loop_
_entity_poly.entity_id
_entity_poly.type
_entity_poly.pdbx_seq_one_letter_code
_entity_poly.pdbx_strand_id
1 'polypeptide(L)'
;MIRINLLPFKELQAEVSRRRELVVGSVVLGSVVLLLAAAHVYQTLALSRLEKELASLRGEIQTLNLKVKEVGDLQNRIKDFKGKNKIIEELNKKKSGPVLVMESLSNATPASLWLTDLRESGGGVTMNGLAVDNQTVADFMKALAASKYFT
;
A
#
# COMPACT_ATOMS: atom_id res chain seq x y z
N MET A 1 1.38 46.73 -96.09
CA MET A 1 1.99 45.39 -96.31
C MET A 1 1.61 44.52 -95.13
N ILE A 2 0.96 43.36 -95.36
CA ILE A 2 0.40 42.50 -94.30
C ILE A 2 1.48 41.49 -93.88
N ARG A 3 1.83 41.44 -92.59
CA ARG A 3 2.75 40.43 -92.04
C ARG A 3 1.93 39.23 -91.58
N ILE A 4 2.08 38.09 -92.26
CA ILE A 4 1.46 36.82 -91.86
C ILE A 4 2.49 36.02 -91.08
N ASN A 5 2.12 35.61 -89.87
CA ASN A 5 2.94 34.76 -89.03
C ASN A 5 2.87 33.32 -89.56
N LEU A 6 4.01 32.80 -90.05
CA LEU A 6 4.14 31.46 -90.63
C LEU A 6 4.76 30.45 -89.64
N LEU A 7 4.76 30.74 -88.33
CA LEU A 7 5.20 29.73 -87.37
C LEU A 7 4.41 28.43 -87.55
N PRO A 8 5.07 27.26 -87.63
CA PRO A 8 4.38 25.99 -87.80
C PRO A 8 3.44 25.78 -86.61
N PHE A 9 2.13 25.82 -86.86
CA PHE A 9 1.09 25.70 -85.84
C PHE A 9 1.29 24.49 -84.90
N LYS A 10 1.88 23.41 -85.40
CA LYS A 10 2.22 22.19 -84.65
C LYS A 10 3.34 22.41 -83.63
N GLU A 11 4.36 23.20 -83.93
CA GLU A 11 5.50 23.44 -83.05
C GLU A 11 5.11 24.32 -81.85
N LEU A 12 4.29 25.35 -82.10
CA LEU A 12 3.71 26.19 -81.04
C LEU A 12 2.82 25.39 -80.09
N GLN A 13 1.98 24.49 -80.61
CA GLN A 13 1.15 23.62 -79.77
C GLN A 13 1.98 22.62 -78.94
N ALA A 14 3.05 22.07 -79.51
CA ALA A 14 3.94 21.16 -78.80
C ALA A 14 4.70 21.88 -77.66
N GLU A 15 5.17 23.10 -77.88
CA GLU A 15 5.85 23.87 -76.83
C GLU A 15 4.89 24.32 -75.72
N VAL A 16 3.68 24.77 -76.07
CA VAL A 16 2.64 25.12 -75.08
C VAL A 16 2.24 23.89 -74.27
N SER A 17 2.09 22.72 -74.90
CA SER A 17 1.76 21.46 -74.21
C SER A 17 2.89 21.03 -73.27
N ARG A 18 4.15 21.09 -73.71
CA ARG A 18 5.32 20.77 -72.87
C ARG A 18 5.44 21.71 -71.68
N ARG A 19 5.24 23.02 -71.88
CA ARG A 19 5.24 24.01 -70.78
C ARG A 19 4.09 23.74 -69.81
N ARG A 20 2.90 23.42 -70.32
CA ARG A 20 1.75 23.07 -69.49
C ARG A 20 1.99 21.80 -68.68
N GLU A 21 2.56 20.75 -69.26
CA GLU A 21 2.92 19.52 -68.56
C GLU A 21 3.96 19.76 -67.47
N LEU A 22 4.97 20.60 -67.72
CA LEU A 22 5.97 20.97 -66.72
C LEU A 22 5.35 21.78 -65.56
N VAL A 23 4.45 22.71 -65.86
CA VAL A 23 3.72 23.48 -64.83
C VAL A 23 2.78 22.59 -64.02
N VAL A 24 2.04 21.70 -64.67
CA VAL A 24 1.17 20.75 -63.97
C VAL A 24 2.00 19.80 -63.11
N GLY A 25 3.10 19.27 -63.65
CA GLY A 25 4.02 18.40 -62.93
C GLY A 25 4.64 19.09 -61.71
N SER A 26 5.06 20.35 -61.83
CA SER A 26 5.62 21.10 -60.70
C SER A 26 4.59 21.44 -59.64
N VAL A 27 3.35 21.74 -60.03
CA VAL A 27 2.24 21.97 -59.08
C VAL A 27 1.88 20.68 -58.34
N VAL A 28 1.80 19.54 -59.03
CA VAL A 28 1.53 18.24 -58.40
C VAL A 28 2.64 17.89 -57.42
N LEU A 29 3.92 17.94 -57.85
CA LEU A 29 5.06 17.70 -56.97
C LEU A 29 5.08 18.66 -55.78
N GLY A 30 4.85 19.96 -56.02
CA GLY A 30 4.78 20.97 -54.97
C GLY A 30 3.68 20.64 -53.96
N SER A 31 2.48 20.29 -54.41
CA SER A 31 1.38 19.91 -53.52
C SER A 31 1.68 18.67 -52.69
N VAL A 32 2.32 17.64 -53.27
CA VAL A 32 2.70 16.42 -52.55
C VAL A 32 3.73 16.74 -51.46
N VAL A 33 4.76 17.54 -51.77
CA VAL A 33 5.77 17.97 -50.79
C VAL A 33 5.12 18.77 -49.66
N LEU A 34 4.18 19.67 -49.99
CA LEU A 34 3.47 20.49 -49.00
C LEU A 34 2.62 19.63 -48.06
N LEU A 35 1.90 18.64 -48.60
CA LEU A 35 1.12 17.70 -47.80
C LEU A 35 2.00 16.85 -46.88
N LEU A 36 3.14 16.35 -47.37
CA LEU A 36 4.09 15.59 -46.56
C LEU A 36 4.70 16.45 -45.45
N ALA A 37 5.06 17.70 -45.75
CA ALA A 37 5.57 18.65 -44.76
C ALA A 37 4.51 18.94 -43.68
N ALA A 38 3.26 19.18 -44.07
CA ALA A 38 2.16 19.41 -43.14
C ALA A 38 1.91 18.19 -42.24
N ALA A 39 1.90 16.98 -42.81
CA ALA A 39 1.74 15.74 -42.05
C ALA A 39 2.89 15.54 -41.05
N HIS A 40 4.13 15.83 -41.45
CA HIS A 40 5.30 15.71 -40.59
C HIS A 40 5.26 16.71 -39.42
N VAL A 41 4.89 17.97 -39.69
CA VAL A 41 4.69 18.98 -38.64
C VAL A 41 3.57 18.57 -37.67
N TYR A 42 2.47 18.02 -38.18
CA TYR A 42 1.38 17.54 -37.33
C TYR A 42 1.83 16.40 -36.41
N GLN A 43 2.54 15.40 -36.97
CA GLN A 43 3.04 14.26 -36.21
C GLN A 43 4.06 14.66 -35.15
N THR A 44 4.99 15.56 -35.49
CA THR A 44 6.01 16.04 -34.53
C THR A 44 5.38 16.83 -33.37
N LEU A 45 4.37 17.66 -33.64
CA LEU A 45 3.62 18.35 -32.60
C LEU A 45 2.85 17.38 -31.70
N ALA A 46 2.20 16.37 -32.28
CA ALA A 46 1.49 15.34 -31.53
C ALA A 46 2.45 14.54 -30.64
N LEU A 47 3.60 14.13 -31.18
CA LEU A 47 4.63 13.41 -30.45
C LEU A 47 5.17 14.23 -29.28
N SER A 48 5.49 15.50 -29.50
CA SER A 48 5.99 16.39 -28.44
C SER A 48 4.98 16.58 -27.30
N ARG A 49 3.68 16.64 -27.61
CA ARG A 49 2.62 16.69 -26.59
C ARG A 49 2.60 15.40 -25.76
N LEU A 50 2.66 14.26 -26.43
CA LEU A 50 2.62 12.95 -25.79
C LEU A 50 3.86 12.71 -24.91
N GLU A 51 5.04 13.14 -25.36
CA GLU A 51 6.28 13.07 -24.58
C GLU A 51 6.22 13.93 -23.32
N LYS A 52 5.65 15.14 -23.39
CA LYS A 52 5.45 16.00 -22.22
C LYS A 52 4.47 15.40 -21.21
N GLU A 53 3.36 14.86 -21.70
CA GLU A 53 2.38 14.17 -20.86
C GLU A 53 3.01 12.97 -20.15
N LEU A 54 3.74 12.15 -20.89
CA LEU A 54 4.46 10.98 -20.39
C LEU A 54 5.51 11.38 -19.35
N ALA A 55 6.26 12.45 -19.57
CA ALA A 55 7.20 12.99 -18.59
C ALA A 55 6.50 13.44 -17.29
N SER A 56 5.35 14.12 -17.40
CA SER A 56 4.57 14.53 -16.24
C SER A 56 4.03 13.34 -15.44
N LEU A 57 3.46 12.34 -16.13
CA LEU A 57 2.93 11.11 -15.51
C LEU A 57 4.04 10.32 -14.82
N ARG A 58 5.23 10.23 -15.43
CA ARG A 58 6.39 9.58 -14.79
C ARG A 58 6.82 10.32 -13.53
N GLY A 59 6.80 11.65 -13.54
CA GLY A 59 7.06 12.46 -12.35
C GLY A 59 6.05 12.18 -11.25
N GLU A 60 4.76 12.16 -11.58
CA GLU A 60 3.69 11.86 -10.63
C GLU A 60 3.83 10.44 -10.04
N ILE A 61 4.09 9.44 -10.88
CA ILE A 61 4.38 8.06 -10.44
C ILE A 61 5.55 8.02 -9.45
N GLN A 62 6.62 8.78 -9.71
CA GLN A 62 7.76 8.85 -8.80
C GLN A 62 7.37 9.43 -7.43
N THR A 63 6.56 10.50 -7.42
CA THR A 63 6.07 11.08 -6.15
C THR A 63 5.13 10.12 -5.41
N LEU A 64 4.27 9.39 -6.12
CA LEU A 64 3.39 8.39 -5.53
C LEU A 64 4.19 7.22 -4.94
N ASN A 65 5.22 6.75 -5.63
CA ASN A 65 6.07 5.66 -5.13
C ASN A 65 6.77 6.02 -3.81
N LEU A 66 7.18 7.28 -3.63
CA LEU A 66 7.73 7.75 -2.36
C LEU A 66 6.69 7.67 -1.23
N LYS A 67 5.45 8.12 -1.49
CA LYS A 67 4.34 8.03 -0.52
C LYS A 67 4.00 6.58 -0.18
N VAL A 68 3.97 5.68 -1.18
CA VAL A 68 3.71 4.25 -0.97
C VAL A 68 4.79 3.64 -0.07
N LYS A 69 6.07 4.00 -0.28
CA LYS A 69 7.16 3.55 0.57
C LYS A 69 7.02 4.03 2.01
N GLU A 70 6.68 5.30 2.21
CA GLU A 70 6.43 5.86 3.54
C GLU A 70 5.28 5.14 4.27
N VAL A 71 4.18 4.85 3.56
CA VAL A 71 3.06 4.07 4.11
C VAL A 71 3.50 2.65 4.50
N GLY A 72 4.33 2.00 3.68
CA GLY A 72 4.90 0.69 3.99
C GLY A 72 5.77 0.70 5.25
N ASP A 73 6.64 1.72 5.38
CA ASP A 73 7.48 1.89 6.56
C ASP A 73 6.66 2.16 7.83
N LEU A 74 5.58 2.95 7.72
CA LEU A 74 4.65 3.18 8.82
C LEU A 74 3.90 1.90 9.23
N GLN A 75 3.44 1.09 8.28
CA GLN A 75 2.80 -0.20 8.60
C GLN A 75 3.77 -1.14 9.31
N ASN A 76 5.03 -1.19 8.89
CA ASN A 76 6.06 -2.00 9.56
C ASN A 76 6.29 -1.54 11.01
N ARG A 77 6.34 -0.23 11.25
CA ARG A 77 6.43 0.33 12.61
C ARG A 77 5.21 -0.03 13.45
N ILE A 78 4.01 0.09 12.91
CA ILE A 78 2.76 -0.30 13.61
C ILE A 78 2.81 -1.79 14.00
N LYS A 79 3.29 -2.66 13.10
CA LYS A 79 3.43 -4.09 13.39
C LYS A 79 4.42 -4.36 14.51
N ASP A 80 5.57 -3.67 14.53
CA ASP A 80 6.57 -3.78 15.59
C ASP A 80 6.02 -3.31 16.95
N PHE A 81 5.38 -2.13 16.99
CA PHE A 81 4.75 -1.63 18.21
C PHE A 81 3.63 -2.54 18.72
N LYS A 82 2.81 -3.11 17.84
CA LYS A 82 1.77 -4.05 18.23
C LYS A 82 2.36 -5.34 18.81
N GLY A 83 3.48 -5.82 18.25
CA GLY A 83 4.22 -6.96 18.80
C GLY A 83 4.76 -6.67 20.21
N LYS A 84 5.38 -5.50 20.40
CA LYS A 84 5.87 -5.05 21.71
C LYS A 84 4.75 -4.90 22.73
N ASN A 85 3.64 -4.26 22.36
CA ASN A 85 2.47 -4.13 23.25
C ASN A 85 1.92 -5.49 23.67
N LYS A 86 1.83 -6.45 22.74
CA LYS A 86 1.38 -7.80 23.08
C LYS A 86 2.28 -8.46 24.13
N ILE A 87 3.60 -8.35 23.97
CA ILE A 87 4.56 -8.90 24.94
C ILE A 87 4.41 -8.19 26.31
N ILE A 88 4.25 -6.87 26.31
CA ILE A 88 4.03 -6.09 27.55
C ILE A 88 2.73 -6.50 28.24
N GLU A 89 1.63 -6.67 27.49
CA GLU A 89 0.36 -7.15 28.04
C GLU A 89 0.49 -8.55 28.64
N GLU A 90 1.18 -9.47 27.96
CA GLU A 90 1.45 -10.82 28.47
C GLU A 90 2.30 -10.78 29.75
N LEU A 91 3.34 -9.95 29.80
CA LEU A 91 4.17 -9.75 30.99
C LEU A 91 3.37 -9.14 32.15
N ASN A 92 2.54 -8.11 31.88
CA ASN A 92 1.71 -7.49 32.90
C ASN A 92 0.67 -8.46 33.47
N LYS A 93 0.03 -9.27 32.62
CA LYS A 93 -0.88 -10.34 33.08
C LYS A 93 -0.16 -11.37 33.96
N LYS A 94 1.04 -11.79 33.57
CA LYS A 94 1.87 -12.70 34.40
C LYS A 94 2.32 -12.06 35.71
N LYS A 95 2.49 -10.73 35.76
CA LYS A 95 2.93 -10.01 36.97
C LYS A 95 1.78 -9.81 37.98
N SER A 96 0.60 -9.43 37.54
CA SER A 96 -0.52 -9.08 38.45
C SER A 96 -1.36 -10.27 38.90
N GLY A 97 -1.40 -11.37 38.12
CA GLY A 97 -2.15 -12.57 38.45
C GLY A 97 -1.79 -13.17 39.81
N PRO A 98 -0.51 -13.51 40.06
CA PRO A 98 -0.10 -14.18 41.31
C PRO A 98 -0.35 -13.36 42.57
N VAL A 99 -0.23 -12.03 42.49
CA VAL A 99 -0.41 -11.14 43.65
C VAL A 99 -1.88 -11.12 44.10
N LEU A 100 -2.82 -10.97 43.15
CA LEU A 100 -4.26 -10.97 43.46
C LEU A 100 -4.74 -12.33 43.98
N VAL A 101 -4.16 -13.42 43.45
CA VAL A 101 -4.41 -14.77 43.94
C VAL A 101 -3.88 -14.96 45.36
N MET A 102 -2.67 -14.46 45.67
CA MET A 102 -2.12 -14.50 47.04
C MET A 102 -2.91 -13.66 48.03
N GLU A 103 -3.36 -12.48 47.63
CA GLU A 103 -4.23 -11.63 48.45
C GLU A 103 -5.55 -12.34 48.77
N SER A 104 -6.17 -12.97 47.76
CA SER A 104 -7.41 -13.73 47.94
C SER A 104 -7.21 -14.95 48.83
N LEU A 105 -6.09 -15.66 48.70
CA LEU A 105 -5.74 -16.81 49.54
C LEU A 105 -5.51 -16.38 51.00
N SER A 106 -4.79 -15.28 51.22
CA SER A 106 -4.56 -14.73 52.56
C SER A 106 -5.87 -14.31 53.22
N ASN A 107 -6.79 -13.69 52.49
CA ASN A 107 -8.10 -13.28 53.02
C ASN A 107 -9.01 -14.47 53.30
N ALA A 108 -8.88 -15.56 52.54
CA ALA A 108 -9.68 -16.77 52.74
C ALA A 108 -9.15 -17.65 53.89
N THR A 109 -7.89 -17.51 54.31
CA THR A 109 -7.26 -18.38 55.31
C THR A 109 -7.65 -17.98 56.75
N PRO A 110 -8.38 -18.84 57.50
CA PRO A 110 -8.70 -18.58 58.90
C PRO A 110 -7.48 -18.73 59.82
N ALA A 111 -7.51 -18.11 61.00
CA ALA A 111 -6.41 -18.19 61.98
C ALA A 111 -6.10 -19.62 62.48
N SER A 112 -7.04 -20.56 62.30
CA SER A 112 -6.92 -21.97 62.70
C SER A 112 -6.43 -22.90 61.57
N LEU A 113 -5.93 -22.34 60.46
CA LEU A 113 -5.42 -23.09 59.31
C LEU A 113 -4.06 -22.55 58.87
N TRP A 114 -3.12 -23.46 58.62
CA TRP A 114 -1.77 -23.13 58.16
C TRP A 114 -1.49 -23.85 56.85
N LEU A 115 -1.18 -23.09 55.80
CA LEU A 115 -0.69 -23.62 54.54
C LEU A 115 0.84 -23.79 54.63
N THR A 116 1.33 -24.96 54.23
CA THR A 116 2.76 -25.31 54.25
C THR A 116 3.38 -25.30 52.87
N ASP A 117 2.61 -25.67 51.84
CA ASP A 117 3.08 -25.69 50.45
C ASP A 117 1.95 -25.26 49.51
N LEU A 118 2.30 -24.43 48.53
CA LEU A 118 1.41 -24.01 47.46
C LEU A 118 2.16 -24.15 46.14
N ARG A 119 1.60 -24.93 45.21
CA ARG A 119 2.22 -25.18 43.91
C ARG A 119 1.22 -24.93 42.80
N GLU A 120 1.54 -23.99 41.92
CA GLU A 120 0.77 -23.72 40.70
C GLU A 120 1.44 -24.43 39.51
N SER A 121 0.66 -25.18 38.73
CA SER A 121 1.13 -25.85 37.51
C SER A 121 0.04 -25.85 36.44
N GLY A 122 0.29 -25.18 35.31
CA GLY A 122 -0.53 -25.31 34.10
C GLY A 122 -2.00 -24.92 34.28
N GLY A 123 -2.33 -24.00 35.19
CA GLY A 123 -3.71 -23.59 35.48
C GLY A 123 -4.41 -24.37 36.61
N GLY A 124 -3.74 -25.35 37.21
CA GLY A 124 -4.16 -26.00 38.45
C GLY A 124 -3.32 -25.54 39.65
N VAL A 125 -3.92 -25.53 40.84
CA VAL A 125 -3.25 -25.17 42.11
C VAL A 125 -3.36 -26.34 43.08
N THR A 126 -2.23 -26.78 43.61
CA THR A 126 -2.13 -27.77 44.68
C THR A 126 -1.74 -27.09 45.98
N MET A 127 -2.48 -27.35 47.06
CA MET A 127 -2.27 -26.78 48.38
C MET A 127 -2.06 -27.89 49.41
N ASN A 128 -1.06 -27.75 50.26
CA ASN A 128 -0.84 -28.58 51.43
C ASN A 128 -0.84 -27.71 52.69
N GLY A 129 -1.36 -28.26 53.80
CA GLY A 129 -1.44 -27.53 55.06
C GLY A 129 -1.97 -28.38 56.20
N LEU A 130 -2.09 -27.76 57.38
CA LEU A 130 -2.69 -28.32 58.58
C LEU A 130 -3.85 -27.43 59.04
N ALA A 131 -4.91 -28.06 59.53
CA ALA A 131 -6.06 -27.38 60.13
C ALA A 131 -6.34 -27.96 61.52
N VAL A 132 -6.88 -27.12 62.42
CA VAL A 132 -7.24 -27.54 63.78
C VAL A 132 -8.40 -28.55 63.79
N ASP A 133 -9.37 -28.38 62.88
CA ASP A 133 -10.54 -29.26 62.78
C ASP A 133 -11.05 -29.38 61.32
N ASN A 134 -11.90 -30.38 61.08
CA ASN A 134 -12.49 -30.61 59.75
C ASN A 134 -13.48 -29.51 59.35
N GLN A 135 -14.06 -28.79 60.31
CA GLN A 135 -15.01 -27.71 60.06
C GLN A 135 -14.31 -26.52 59.40
N THR A 136 -13.12 -26.18 59.89
CA THR A 136 -12.22 -25.16 59.36
C THR A 136 -11.81 -25.46 57.93
N VAL A 137 -11.57 -26.74 57.60
CA VAL A 137 -11.30 -27.17 56.21
C VAL A 137 -12.51 -26.91 55.32
N ALA A 138 -13.71 -27.29 55.76
CA ALA A 138 -14.93 -27.10 54.98
C ALA A 138 -15.27 -25.61 54.77
N ASP A 139 -15.04 -24.77 55.79
CA ASP A 139 -15.27 -23.33 55.71
C ASP A 139 -14.23 -22.64 54.81
N PHE A 140 -12.96 -23.07 54.85
CA PHE A 140 -11.93 -22.64 53.92
C PHE A 140 -12.27 -23.01 52.46
N MET A 141 -12.74 -24.23 52.21
CA MET A 141 -13.19 -24.65 50.88
C MET A 141 -14.35 -23.79 50.37
N LYS A 142 -15.32 -23.43 51.22
CA LYS A 142 -16.41 -22.51 50.86
C LYS A 142 -15.92 -21.10 50.58
N ALA A 143 -15.00 -20.59 51.38
CA ALA A 143 -14.41 -19.25 51.20
C ALA A 143 -13.62 -19.16 49.87
N LEU A 144 -12.87 -20.22 49.53
CA LEU A 144 -12.19 -20.33 48.24
C LEU A 144 -13.17 -20.43 47.07
N ALA A 145 -14.24 -21.23 47.18
CA ALA A 145 -15.25 -21.36 46.12
C ALA A 145 -16.05 -20.06 45.89
N ALA A 146 -16.12 -19.16 46.88
CA ALA A 146 -16.73 -17.85 46.76
C ALA A 146 -15.79 -16.80 46.11
N SER A 147 -14.50 -17.10 45.99
CA SER A 147 -13.51 -16.22 45.36
C SER A 147 -13.66 -16.20 43.85
N LYS A 148 -13.46 -15.03 43.24
CA LYS A 148 -13.45 -14.87 41.77
C LYS A 148 -12.24 -15.52 41.08
N TYR A 149 -11.20 -15.84 41.85
CA TYR A 149 -9.91 -16.30 41.34
C TYR A 149 -9.68 -17.81 41.50
N PHE A 150 -10.56 -18.50 42.21
CA PHE A 150 -10.53 -19.96 42.39
C PHE A 150 -11.86 -20.54 41.90
N THR A 151 -11.82 -21.64 41.15
CA THR A 151 -13.00 -22.34 40.61
C THR A 151 -12.76 -23.84 40.70
#